data_AF-A0A3R7WHA5-F1
#
_entry.id   AF-A0A3R7WHA5-F1
#
_cell.length_a   1.000
_cell.length_b   1.000
_cell.length_c   1.000
_cell.angle_alpha   90.00
_cell.angle_beta   90.00
_cell.angle_gamma   90.00
#
_symmetry.space_group_name_H-M   'P 1'
#
loop_
_entity.id
_entity.type
_entity.pdbx_description
1 polymer ?
#
loop_
_entity_poly.entity_id
_entity_poly.type
_entity_poly.pdbx_seq_one_letter_code
_entity_poly.pdbx_strand_id
1 'polypeptide(L)'
;MMGFTMGTWRRLIVDHPVLSLEDIQTLKYGMSDAKWTAKTLDATFPAHSGQAGLIQALDRLCEQATTAAAQGQAVLVFSDQAAGPDRFPIPSLLVIGAVHQHLLRTQQRTSVALFAECGDAKEVHDFATLLGFGADGVCPYMAYHALAHMNNEGLLEAIAKKSVRPAAFRSNMETLYDDIARLHEAGFPTHSLETPLVRNPGQYHARENGEFHFNTPSAIVALQTAARTQSRDAYDQYRDLTNAASKYD
;
A
#
# COMPACT_ATOMS: atom_id res chain seq x y z
N MET A 1 -19.97 15.81 4.70
CA MET A 1 -20.21 17.05 5.48
C MET A 1 -19.86 16.74 6.92
N MET A 2 -18.62 17.04 7.35
CA MET A 2 -18.13 16.71 8.69
C MET A 2 -18.97 17.40 9.78
N GLY A 3 -19.60 16.62 10.66
CA GLY A 3 -20.43 17.12 11.76
C GLY A 3 -19.68 17.08 13.10
N PHE A 4 -19.86 18.13 13.92
CA PHE A 4 -19.33 18.19 15.28
C PHE A 4 -20.46 17.92 16.29
N THR A 5 -20.28 16.96 17.20
CA THR A 5 -21.21 16.74 18.33
C THR A 5 -20.81 17.61 19.53
N MET A 6 -21.79 18.29 20.15
CA MET A 6 -21.58 19.04 21.38
C MET A 6 -21.65 18.12 22.61
N GLY A 7 -20.48 17.77 23.13
CA GLY A 7 -20.25 17.11 24.41
C GLY A 7 -18.78 17.21 24.81
N THR A 8 -18.44 16.94 26.08
CA THR A 8 -17.08 16.92 26.62
C THR A 8 -16.13 15.95 25.91
N TRP A 9 -16.68 15.06 25.08
CA TRP A 9 -15.98 14.12 24.21
C TRP A 9 -16.23 14.54 22.76
N ARG A 10 -15.25 15.19 22.15
CA ARG A 10 -15.34 15.61 20.75
C ARG A 10 -14.64 14.56 19.90
N ARG A 11 -15.40 13.84 19.07
CA ARG A 11 -14.89 12.86 18.12
C ARG A 11 -15.01 13.46 16.72
N LEU A 12 -13.94 13.42 15.94
CA LEU A 12 -14.00 13.75 14.53
C LEU A 12 -14.77 12.61 13.84
N ILE A 13 -15.91 12.95 13.23
CA ILE A 13 -16.71 11.98 12.48
C ILE A 13 -16.47 12.25 11.01
N VAL A 14 -15.83 11.28 10.35
CA VAL A 14 -15.75 11.20 8.89
C VAL A 14 -16.89 10.32 8.40
N ASP A 15 -17.57 10.77 7.35
CA ASP A 15 -18.75 10.08 6.80
C ASP A 15 -18.38 8.71 6.20
N HIS A 16 -17.18 8.61 5.61
CA HIS A 16 -16.62 7.38 5.09
C HIS A 16 -15.11 7.34 5.40
N PRO A 17 -14.54 6.16 5.67
CA PRO A 17 -13.10 6.01 5.96
C PRO A 17 -12.17 6.24 4.76
N VAL A 18 -12.71 6.44 3.56
CA VAL A 18 -11.94 6.73 2.35
C VAL A 18 -12.10 8.21 2.05
N LEU A 19 -10.99 8.93 2.12
CA LEU A 19 -10.94 10.38 2.03
C LEU A 19 -10.54 10.82 0.64
N SER A 20 -11.21 11.87 0.13
CA SER A 20 -10.79 12.55 -1.08
C SER A 20 -9.54 13.41 -0.85
N LEU A 21 -8.93 13.87 -1.95
CA LEU A 21 -7.85 14.85 -1.90
C LEU A 21 -8.27 16.14 -1.19
N GLU A 22 -9.53 16.57 -1.33
CA GLU A 22 -10.05 17.76 -0.66
C GLU A 22 -10.25 17.53 0.84
N ASP A 23 -10.72 16.34 1.22
CA ASP A 23 -10.92 15.98 2.62
C ASP A 23 -9.59 15.99 3.39
N ILE A 24 -8.53 15.38 2.82
CA ILE A 24 -7.22 15.34 3.49
C ILE A 24 -6.58 16.73 3.59
N GLN A 25 -6.76 17.58 2.58
CA GLN A 25 -6.28 18.98 2.62
C GLN A 25 -7.04 19.79 3.68
N THR A 26 -8.35 19.57 3.79
CA THR A 26 -9.19 20.18 4.82
C THR A 26 -8.74 19.75 6.22
N LEU A 27 -8.41 18.47 6.42
CA LEU A 27 -7.85 17.98 7.69
C LEU A 27 -6.50 18.61 8.03
N LYS A 28 -5.63 18.81 7.04
CA LYS A 28 -4.29 19.36 7.25
C LYS A 28 -4.28 20.87 7.53
N TYR A 29 -5.11 21.64 6.82
CA TYR A 29 -5.00 23.11 6.80
C TYR A 29 -6.32 23.84 7.02
N GLY A 30 -7.46 23.20 6.78
CA GLY A 30 -8.78 23.82 6.76
C GLY A 30 -9.52 23.82 8.10
N MET A 31 -8.97 23.18 9.15
CA MET A 31 -9.63 23.12 10.45
C MET A 31 -9.48 24.45 11.19
N SER A 32 -10.53 25.28 11.14
CA SER A 32 -10.57 26.62 11.75
C SER A 32 -10.83 26.62 13.27
N ASP A 33 -11.21 25.49 13.86
CA ASP A 33 -11.40 25.36 15.31
C ASP A 33 -10.04 25.08 15.97
N ALA A 34 -9.58 25.99 16.83
CA ALA A 34 -8.24 25.98 17.45
C ALA A 34 -7.91 24.71 18.27
N LYS A 35 -8.90 23.83 18.49
CA LYS A 35 -8.77 22.57 19.23
C LYS A 35 -8.55 21.34 18.35
N TRP A 36 -8.67 21.47 17.03
CA TRP A 36 -8.39 20.40 16.07
C TRP A 36 -7.14 20.73 15.27
N THR A 37 -5.99 20.51 15.91
CA THR A 37 -4.69 20.68 15.28
C THR A 37 -4.25 19.37 14.65
N ALA A 38 -3.86 19.45 13.38
CA ALA A 38 -3.35 18.34 12.62
C ALA A 38 -1.83 18.44 12.47
N LYS A 39 -1.15 17.31 12.67
CA LYS A 39 0.27 17.17 12.37
C LYS A 39 0.45 16.18 11.24
N THR A 40 1.06 16.64 10.13
CA THR A 40 1.54 15.73 9.09
C THR A 40 2.94 15.22 9.46
N LEU A 41 3.10 13.90 9.41
CA LEU A 41 4.33 13.16 9.67
C LEU A 41 4.79 12.50 8.38
N ASP A 42 6.07 12.66 8.08
CA ASP A 42 6.69 12.21 6.84
C ASP A 42 7.02 10.71 6.91
N ALA A 43 6.25 9.90 6.18
CA ALA A 43 6.34 8.46 6.11
C ALA A 43 7.36 7.97 5.07
N THR A 44 8.49 8.68 4.94
CA THR A 44 9.57 8.31 4.01
C THR A 44 10.93 8.30 4.69
N PHE A 45 11.89 7.58 4.11
CA PHE A 45 13.25 7.43 4.63
C PHE A 45 14.30 7.45 3.51
N PRO A 46 15.58 7.77 3.79
CA PRO A 46 16.60 7.87 2.76
C PRO A 46 16.89 6.53 2.05
N ALA A 47 16.96 6.53 0.73
CA ALA A 47 17.18 5.32 -0.10
C ALA A 47 18.47 4.55 0.25
N HIS A 48 19.53 5.26 0.63
CA HIS A 48 20.86 4.71 0.90
C HIS A 48 21.06 4.21 2.34
N SER A 49 20.00 4.18 3.16
CA SER A 49 20.09 3.85 4.59
C SER A 49 19.90 2.36 4.92
N GLY A 50 19.59 1.52 3.93
CA GLY A 50 19.42 0.08 4.11
C GLY A 50 18.24 -0.27 5.03
N GLN A 51 18.18 -1.53 5.45
CA GLN A 51 17.17 -2.03 6.40
C GLN A 51 17.17 -1.24 7.73
N ALA A 52 18.34 -0.86 8.24
CA ALA A 52 18.45 -0.10 9.48
C ALA A 52 17.72 1.24 9.38
N GLY A 53 17.74 1.88 8.21
CA GLY A 53 17.00 3.11 7.96
C GLY A 53 15.49 2.96 8.02
N LEU A 54 14.94 1.83 7.54
CA LEU A 54 13.51 1.54 7.64
C LEU A 54 13.07 1.41 9.11
N ILE A 55 13.84 0.68 9.92
CA ILE A 55 13.56 0.51 11.36
C ILE A 55 13.65 1.86 12.08
N GLN A 56 14.73 2.62 11.85
CA GLN A 56 14.92 3.94 12.43
C GLN A 56 13.80 4.92 12.04
N ALA A 57 13.31 4.84 10.81
CA ALA A 57 12.23 5.69 10.35
C ALA A 57 10.89 5.37 11.04
N LEU A 58 10.62 4.09 11.32
CA LEU A 58 9.45 3.68 12.11
C LEU A 58 9.57 4.13 13.57
N ASP A 59 10.73 3.97 14.19
CA ASP A 59 10.98 4.43 15.57
C ASP A 59 10.81 5.95 15.66
N ARG A 60 11.39 6.69 14.70
CA ARG A 60 11.21 8.15 14.56
C ARG A 60 9.73 8.53 14.45
N LEU A 61 8.95 7.83 13.62
CA LEU A 61 7.52 8.12 13.48
C LEU A 61 6.73 7.84 14.75
N CYS A 62 7.07 6.78 15.48
CA CYS A 62 6.46 6.47 16.77
C CYS A 62 6.75 7.56 17.82
N GLU A 63 8.02 8.02 17.90
CA GLU A 63 8.41 9.10 18.80
C GLU A 63 7.75 10.44 18.43
N GLN A 64 7.70 10.76 17.14
CA GLN A 64 7.03 11.95 16.64
C GLN A 64 5.52 11.92 16.92
N ALA A 65 4.87 10.77 16.77
CA ALA A 65 3.46 10.59 17.09
C ALA A 65 3.19 10.79 18.58
N THR A 66 4.01 10.21 19.46
CA THR A 66 3.96 10.44 20.91
C THR A 66 4.15 11.92 21.26
N THR A 67 5.15 12.57 20.65
CA THR A 67 5.41 14.00 20.88
C THR A 67 4.23 14.86 20.43
N ALA A 68 3.67 14.58 19.26
CA ALA A 68 2.51 15.31 18.74
C ALA A 68 1.27 15.10 19.61
N ALA A 69 1.02 13.87 20.08
CA ALA A 69 -0.05 13.56 21.01
C ALA A 69 0.10 14.35 22.34
N ALA A 70 1.30 14.40 22.90
CA ALA A 70 1.60 15.17 24.11
C ALA A 70 1.44 16.69 23.91
N GLN A 71 1.64 17.19 22.70
CA GLN A 71 1.39 18.58 22.30
C GLN A 71 -0.10 18.88 22.04
N GLY A 72 -0.99 17.90 22.24
CA GLY A 72 -2.43 18.06 22.03
C GLY A 72 -2.85 18.06 20.57
N GLN A 73 -2.02 17.54 19.65
CA GLN A 73 -2.41 17.35 18.25
C GLN A 73 -3.46 16.25 18.17
N ALA A 74 -4.69 16.62 17.85
CA ALA A 74 -5.82 15.69 17.81
C ALA A 74 -5.80 14.80 16.55
N VAL A 75 -5.10 15.22 15.50
CA VAL A 75 -5.07 14.53 14.20
C VAL A 75 -3.62 14.32 13.76
N LEU A 76 -3.25 13.08 13.46
CA LEU A 76 -1.96 12.73 12.89
C LEU A 76 -2.16 12.18 11.49
N VAL A 77 -1.52 12.80 10.51
CA VAL A 77 -1.55 12.35 9.10
C VAL A 77 -0.18 11.80 8.74
N PHE A 78 -0.10 10.53 8.35
CA PHE A 78 1.13 9.92 7.85
C PHE A 78 1.14 10.01 6.33
N SER A 79 2.11 10.70 5.77
CA SER A 79 2.18 11.02 4.35
C SER A 79 3.43 10.49 3.71
N ASP A 80 3.30 9.70 2.64
CA ASP A 80 4.42 9.24 1.83
C ASP A 80 4.74 10.14 0.61
N GLN A 81 4.09 11.31 0.49
CA GLN A 81 4.24 12.21 -0.67
C GLN A 81 5.66 12.72 -0.90
N ALA A 82 6.53 12.68 0.12
CA ALA A 82 7.94 13.04 -0.01
C ALA A 82 8.78 11.94 -0.71
N ALA A 83 8.15 10.84 -1.15
CA ALA A 83 8.81 9.79 -1.90
C ALA A 83 9.37 10.34 -3.22
N GLY A 84 10.57 9.91 -3.56
CA GLY A 84 11.30 10.42 -4.71
C GLY A 84 12.59 9.63 -4.93
N PRO A 85 13.46 10.04 -5.86
CA PRO A 85 14.67 9.30 -6.22
C PRO A 85 15.57 8.96 -5.01
N ASP A 86 15.66 9.87 -4.03
CA ASP A 86 16.51 9.69 -2.85
C ASP A 86 15.74 9.22 -1.60
N ARG A 87 14.42 9.02 -1.70
CA ARG A 87 13.54 8.78 -0.55
C ARG A 87 12.54 7.66 -0.81
N PHE A 88 12.65 6.59 -0.02
CA PHE A 88 11.75 5.46 -0.10
C PHE A 88 10.50 5.71 0.75
N PRO A 89 9.29 5.41 0.22
CA PRO A 89 8.08 5.40 1.03
C PRO A 89 8.11 4.21 2.00
N ILE A 90 7.66 4.42 3.22
CA ILE A 90 7.39 3.33 4.16
C ILE A 90 5.97 2.82 3.87
N PRO A 91 5.76 1.50 3.71
CA PRO A 91 4.42 0.94 3.50
C PRO A 91 3.43 1.45 4.54
N SER A 92 2.30 1.98 4.08
CA SER A 92 1.34 2.70 4.92
C SER A 92 0.80 1.82 6.06
N LEU A 93 0.57 0.54 5.76
CA LEU A 93 0.14 -0.44 6.75
C LEU A 93 1.15 -0.65 7.87
N LEU A 94 2.45 -0.62 7.54
CA LEU A 94 3.52 -0.77 8.53
C LEU A 94 3.59 0.46 9.43
N VAL A 95 3.46 1.67 8.86
CA VAL A 95 3.42 2.92 9.62
C VAL A 95 2.24 2.93 10.58
N ILE A 96 1.03 2.69 10.07
CA ILE A 96 -0.19 2.69 10.88
C ILE A 96 -0.10 1.62 11.97
N GLY A 97 0.28 0.39 11.62
CA GLY A 97 0.37 -0.71 12.58
C GLY A 97 1.40 -0.43 13.69
N ALA A 98 2.59 0.05 13.33
CA ALA A 98 3.64 0.37 14.30
C ALA A 98 3.22 1.50 15.25
N VAL A 99 2.73 2.61 14.71
CA VAL A 99 2.34 3.77 15.49
C VAL A 99 1.10 3.48 16.34
N HIS A 100 0.10 2.78 15.79
CA HIS A 100 -1.09 2.39 16.54
C HIS A 100 -0.71 1.58 17.78
N GLN A 101 0.11 0.54 17.61
CA GLN A 101 0.57 -0.31 18.71
C GLN A 101 1.45 0.45 19.70
N HIS A 102 2.31 1.34 19.22
CA HIS A 102 3.12 2.20 20.08
C HIS A 102 2.25 3.12 20.95
N LEU A 103 1.28 3.82 20.34
CA LEU A 103 0.38 4.72 21.05
C LEU A 103 -0.52 4.01 22.06
N LEU A 104 -0.93 2.76 21.78
CA LEU A 104 -1.61 1.91 22.75
C LEU A 104 -0.73 1.62 23.97
N ARG A 105 0.52 1.22 23.76
CA ARG A 105 1.49 0.97 24.85
C ARG A 105 1.75 2.22 25.70
N THR A 106 1.78 3.39 25.08
CA THR A 106 1.95 4.67 25.78
C THR A 106 0.65 5.29 26.29
N GLN A 107 -0.49 4.62 26.11
CA GLN A 107 -1.84 5.09 26.53
C GLN A 107 -2.28 6.43 25.89
N GLN A 108 -1.82 6.71 24.67
CA GLN A 108 -2.11 7.95 23.92
C GLN A 108 -3.00 7.74 22.69
N ARG A 109 -3.39 6.50 22.36
CA ARG A 109 -4.18 6.22 21.16
C ARG A 109 -5.57 6.87 21.16
N THR A 110 -6.18 7.06 22.32
CA THR A 110 -7.53 7.63 22.45
C THR A 110 -7.57 9.15 22.26
N SER A 111 -6.42 9.83 22.36
CA SER A 111 -6.33 11.29 22.23
C SER A 111 -6.02 11.76 20.81
N VAL A 112 -5.71 10.84 19.88
CA VAL A 112 -5.34 11.17 18.50
C VAL A 112 -6.10 10.33 17.49
N ALA A 113 -6.43 10.91 16.34
CA ALA A 113 -6.90 10.20 15.16
C ALA A 113 -5.73 9.97 14.19
N LEU A 114 -5.65 8.78 13.59
CA LEU A 114 -4.58 8.39 12.67
C LEU A 114 -5.12 8.33 11.25
N PHE A 115 -4.56 9.13 10.35
CA PHE A 115 -4.93 9.13 8.93
C PHE A 115 -3.73 8.74 8.08
N ALA A 116 -3.95 7.87 7.09
CA ALA A 116 -2.95 7.52 6.09
C ALA A 116 -3.19 8.31 4.81
N GLU A 117 -2.21 9.07 4.36
CA GLU A 117 -2.17 9.63 3.01
C GLU A 117 -1.07 8.89 2.24
N CYS A 118 -1.48 7.92 1.43
CA CYS A 118 -0.55 6.94 0.88
C CYS A 118 -0.74 6.69 -0.62
N GLY A 119 0.35 6.27 -1.25
CA GLY A 119 0.38 5.89 -2.66
C GLY A 119 0.17 4.40 -2.92
N ASP A 120 0.20 3.57 -1.87
CA ASP A 120 0.16 2.10 -1.97
C ASP A 120 -1.25 1.50 -1.88
N ALA A 121 -2.22 2.20 -1.28
CA ALA A 121 -3.59 1.72 -1.15
C ALA A 121 -4.39 1.88 -2.46
N LYS A 122 -4.81 0.76 -3.04
CA LYS A 122 -5.59 0.74 -4.30
C LYS A 122 -6.73 -0.28 -4.31
N GLU A 123 -6.68 -1.28 -3.44
CA GLU A 123 -7.66 -2.36 -3.38
C GLU A 123 -8.45 -2.33 -2.07
N VAL A 124 -9.66 -2.88 -2.11
CA VAL A 124 -10.54 -3.01 -0.93
C VAL A 124 -9.81 -3.66 0.27
N HIS A 125 -8.91 -4.60 -0.01
CA HIS A 125 -8.10 -5.26 1.02
C HIS A 125 -7.15 -4.29 1.73
N ASP A 126 -6.51 -3.38 1.00
CA ASP A 126 -5.59 -2.38 1.58
C ASP A 126 -6.34 -1.49 2.57
N PHE A 127 -7.51 -0.98 2.16
CA PHE A 127 -8.37 -0.16 3.03
C PHE A 127 -8.85 -0.94 4.26
N ALA A 128 -9.35 -2.17 4.08
CA ALA A 128 -9.82 -3.00 5.18
C ALA A 128 -8.70 -3.28 6.20
N THR A 129 -7.49 -3.53 5.71
CA THR A 129 -6.33 -3.83 6.56
C THR A 129 -5.84 -2.58 7.28
N LEU A 130 -5.72 -1.43 6.60
CA LEU A 130 -5.36 -0.16 7.23
C LEU A 130 -6.31 0.24 8.36
N LEU A 131 -7.62 0.13 8.11
CA LEU A 131 -8.64 0.41 9.12
C LEU A 131 -8.59 -0.61 10.27
N GLY A 132 -8.42 -1.90 9.96
CA GLY A 132 -8.30 -2.97 10.95
C GLY A 132 -7.05 -2.83 11.84
N PHE A 133 -5.95 -2.28 11.31
CA PHE A 133 -4.73 -1.98 12.06
C PHE A 133 -4.77 -0.62 12.75
N GLY A 134 -5.86 0.14 12.58
CA GLY A 134 -6.20 1.27 13.44
C GLY A 134 -6.05 2.65 12.82
N ALA A 135 -6.06 2.75 11.49
CA ALA A 135 -6.35 4.01 10.80
C ALA A 135 -7.81 4.42 11.03
N ASP A 136 -8.03 5.71 11.23
CA ASP A 136 -9.36 6.35 11.29
C ASP A 136 -9.84 6.79 9.90
N GLY A 137 -8.93 6.92 8.94
CA GLY A 137 -9.24 7.15 7.52
C GLY A 137 -8.01 7.06 6.62
N VAL A 138 -8.25 6.85 5.32
CA VAL A 138 -7.22 6.62 4.31
C VAL A 138 -7.50 7.49 3.08
N CYS A 139 -6.51 8.26 2.64
CA CYS A 139 -6.50 9.03 1.40
C CYS A 139 -5.55 8.38 0.40
N PRO A 140 -6.06 7.60 -0.58
CA PRO A 140 -5.24 6.95 -1.61
C PRO A 140 -4.88 7.95 -2.74
N TYR A 141 -4.02 8.93 -2.45
CA TYR A 141 -3.80 10.05 -3.38
C TYR A 141 -3.25 9.61 -4.73
N MET A 142 -2.37 8.60 -4.75
CA MET A 142 -1.78 8.11 -6.01
C MET A 142 -2.82 7.41 -6.88
N ALA A 143 -3.79 6.70 -6.28
CA ALA A 143 -4.90 6.11 -7.02
C ALA A 143 -5.76 7.21 -7.67
N TYR A 144 -6.03 8.31 -6.96
CA TYR A 144 -6.73 9.46 -7.55
C TYR A 144 -5.92 10.13 -8.66
N HIS A 145 -4.61 10.31 -8.49
CA HIS A 145 -3.75 10.87 -9.54
C HIS A 145 -3.73 9.98 -10.78
N ALA A 146 -3.63 8.66 -10.61
CA ALA A 146 -3.68 7.70 -11.70
C ALA A 146 -5.04 7.75 -12.42
N LEU A 147 -6.15 7.80 -11.69
CA LEU A 147 -7.50 7.94 -12.26
C LEU A 147 -7.64 9.24 -13.05
N ALA A 148 -7.16 10.37 -12.51
CA ALA A 148 -7.17 11.66 -13.19
C ALA A 148 -6.33 11.62 -14.48
N HIS A 149 -5.16 10.99 -14.44
CA HIS A 149 -4.30 10.81 -15.61
C HIS A 149 -4.99 9.95 -16.68
N MET A 150 -5.53 8.78 -16.32
CA MET A 150 -6.28 7.92 -17.25
C MET A 150 -7.50 8.60 -17.84
N ASN A 151 -8.22 9.41 -17.04
CA ASN A 151 -9.35 10.19 -17.52
C ASN A 151 -8.92 11.21 -18.59
N ASN A 152 -7.81 11.91 -18.36
CA ASN A 152 -7.27 12.89 -19.30
C ASN A 152 -6.79 12.25 -20.61
N GLU A 153 -6.32 11.01 -20.56
CA GLU A 153 -5.95 10.22 -21.73
C GLU A 153 -7.15 9.52 -22.41
N GLY A 154 -8.36 9.64 -21.85
CA GLY A 154 -9.57 9.01 -22.39
C GLY A 154 -9.61 7.48 -22.22
N LEU A 155 -8.81 6.92 -21.30
CA LEU A 155 -8.67 5.47 -21.08
C LEU A 155 -9.78 4.88 -20.18
N LEU A 156 -10.69 5.71 -19.65
CA LEU A 156 -11.77 5.27 -18.77
C LEU A 156 -12.99 4.76 -19.57
N GLU A 157 -12.88 3.56 -20.16
CA GLU A 157 -14.05 2.72 -20.42
C GLU A 157 -14.25 1.78 -19.23
N ALA A 158 -15.40 1.87 -18.57
CA ALA A 158 -15.68 1.18 -17.32
C ALA A 158 -15.62 -0.35 -17.45
N ILE A 159 -14.55 -0.97 -16.95
CA ILE A 159 -14.48 -2.42 -16.75
C ILE A 159 -14.44 -2.71 -15.24
N ALA A 160 -15.54 -3.24 -14.74
CA ALA A 160 -15.68 -3.68 -13.36
C ALA A 160 -15.15 -5.12 -13.14
N LYS A 161 -14.57 -5.31 -11.94
CA LYS A 161 -14.20 -6.55 -11.21
C LYS A 161 -12.93 -7.29 -11.64
N LYS A 162 -11.95 -7.34 -10.71
CA LYS A 162 -11.64 -8.56 -9.94
C LYS A 162 -10.77 -8.25 -8.72
N SER A 163 -11.04 -8.94 -7.61
CA SER A 163 -10.28 -8.87 -6.36
C SER A 163 -9.00 -9.70 -6.43
N VAL A 164 -8.03 -9.30 -5.62
CA VAL A 164 -6.63 -9.69 -5.66
C VAL A 164 -6.29 -10.35 -4.33
N ARG A 165 -5.40 -11.34 -4.35
CA ARG A 165 -4.84 -11.95 -3.15
C ARG A 165 -3.32 -11.81 -3.22
N PRO A 166 -2.66 -11.37 -2.14
CA PRO A 166 -1.20 -11.35 -2.12
C PRO A 166 -0.66 -12.79 -2.06
N ALA A 167 0.44 -13.01 -2.76
CA ALA A 167 1.24 -14.24 -2.71
C ALA A 167 1.89 -14.42 -1.33
N ALA A 168 2.25 -15.67 -1.03
CA ALA A 168 2.66 -16.11 0.30
C ALA A 168 3.94 -15.43 0.81
N PHE A 169 3.93 -15.18 2.11
CA PHE A 169 4.72 -14.20 2.85
C PHE A 169 5.85 -14.90 3.62
N ARG A 170 7.11 -14.58 3.30
CA ARG A 170 8.26 -14.84 4.18
C ARG A 170 8.80 -13.49 4.65
N SER A 171 8.52 -13.15 5.90
CA SER A 171 8.52 -11.76 6.34
C SER A 171 9.46 -11.51 7.49
N ASN A 172 10.63 -11.01 7.11
CA ASN A 172 11.45 -10.19 7.98
C ASN A 172 11.55 -8.79 7.34
N MET A 173 12.11 -7.84 8.09
CA MET A 173 12.27 -6.47 7.61
C MET A 173 13.23 -6.34 6.43
N GLU A 174 14.09 -7.35 6.22
CA GLU A 174 15.02 -7.43 5.11
C GLU A 174 14.28 -7.68 3.79
N THR A 175 13.45 -8.73 3.71
CA THR A 175 12.60 -8.99 2.53
C THR A 175 11.75 -7.77 2.17
N LEU A 176 11.17 -7.12 3.18
CA LEU A 176 10.32 -5.96 2.95
C LEU A 176 11.11 -4.78 2.40
N TYR A 177 12.30 -4.53 2.94
CA TYR A 177 13.19 -3.50 2.41
C TYR A 177 13.60 -3.79 0.96
N ASP A 178 13.96 -5.03 0.65
CA ASP A 178 14.36 -5.44 -0.70
C ASP A 178 13.23 -5.26 -1.72
N ASP A 179 11.99 -5.55 -1.33
CA ASP A 179 10.81 -5.32 -2.16
C ASP A 179 10.57 -3.82 -2.39
N ILE A 180 10.68 -2.99 -1.34
CA ILE A 180 10.58 -1.52 -1.46
C ILE A 180 11.67 -1.00 -2.42
N ALA A 181 12.91 -1.43 -2.24
CA ALA A 181 14.04 -1.02 -3.08
C ALA A 181 13.85 -1.43 -4.54
N ARG A 182 13.35 -2.66 -4.79
CA ARG A 182 13.05 -3.15 -6.14
C ARG A 182 11.97 -2.32 -6.82
N LEU A 183 10.89 -2.00 -6.11
CA LEU A 183 9.80 -1.16 -6.63
C LEU A 183 10.25 0.28 -6.88
N HIS A 184 11.09 0.81 -5.99
CA HIS A 184 11.66 2.15 -6.15
C HIS A 184 12.54 2.26 -7.40
N GLU A 185 13.47 1.33 -7.63
CA GLU A 185 14.30 1.32 -8.85
C GLU A 185 13.44 1.22 -10.13
N ALA A 186 12.36 0.45 -10.10
CA ALA A 186 11.43 0.36 -11.23
C ALA A 186 10.69 1.69 -11.50
N GLY A 187 10.40 2.47 -10.46
CA GLY A 187 9.76 3.79 -10.57
C GLY A 187 10.72 4.93 -10.89
N PHE A 188 11.99 4.81 -10.49
CA PHE A 188 13.05 5.81 -10.68
C PHE A 188 14.29 5.21 -11.35
N PRO A 189 14.20 4.75 -12.61
CA PRO A 189 15.31 4.08 -13.27
C PRO A 189 16.49 5.04 -13.49
N THR A 190 17.70 4.58 -13.17
CA THR A 190 18.93 5.40 -13.23
C THR A 190 19.28 5.88 -14.66
N HIS A 191 18.82 5.19 -15.72
CA HIS A 191 19.30 5.39 -17.10
C HIS A 191 18.25 5.47 -18.22
N SER A 192 16.96 5.66 -17.92
CA SER A 192 15.90 5.68 -18.95
C SER A 192 15.16 7.02 -19.02
N LEU A 193 15.17 7.66 -20.21
CA LEU A 193 14.44 8.91 -20.50
C LEU A 193 12.97 8.66 -20.91
N GLU A 194 12.61 7.42 -21.24
CA GLU A 194 11.23 7.02 -21.54
C GLU A 194 10.53 6.59 -20.26
N THR A 195 9.37 7.17 -19.97
CA THR A 195 8.49 6.70 -18.89
C THR A 195 8.07 5.28 -19.24
N PRO A 196 8.51 4.24 -18.50
CA PRO A 196 8.14 2.89 -18.83
C PRO A 196 6.63 2.75 -18.62
N LEU A 197 5.90 2.31 -19.66
CA LEU A 197 4.54 1.79 -19.47
C LEU A 197 4.56 0.81 -18.29
N VAL A 198 3.61 0.95 -17.36
CA VAL A 198 3.53 0.08 -16.17
C VAL A 198 3.54 -1.38 -16.65
N ARG A 199 4.61 -2.10 -16.29
CA ARG A 199 4.79 -3.49 -16.70
C ARG A 199 3.63 -4.30 -16.14
N ASN A 200 2.94 -5.06 -16.99
CA ASN A 200 1.96 -6.04 -16.50
C ASN A 200 2.71 -7.29 -16.00
N PRO A 201 2.74 -7.55 -14.68
CA PRO A 201 3.49 -8.67 -14.13
C PRO A 201 2.76 -10.01 -14.35
N GLY A 202 1.54 -10.05 -14.89
CA GLY A 202 0.81 -11.30 -15.08
C GLY A 202 0.22 -11.88 -13.79
N GLN A 203 0.04 -11.08 -12.73
CA GLN A 203 -0.51 -11.52 -11.43
C GLN A 203 -1.86 -12.23 -11.52
N TYR A 204 -2.76 -11.76 -12.39
CA TYR A 204 -4.10 -12.35 -12.53
C TYR A 204 -4.19 -13.38 -13.64
N HIS A 205 -3.41 -13.19 -14.70
CA HIS A 205 -3.43 -14.01 -15.90
C HIS A 205 -2.00 -14.32 -16.28
N ALA A 206 -1.70 -15.62 -16.38
CA ALA A 206 -0.40 -16.12 -16.80
C ALA A 206 0.09 -15.41 -18.07
N ARG A 207 1.35 -14.99 -18.05
CA ARG A 207 2.06 -14.38 -19.19
C ARG A 207 3.44 -15.02 -19.29
N GLU A 208 4.01 -15.07 -20.50
CA GLU A 208 5.30 -15.72 -20.75
C GLU A 208 6.46 -15.11 -19.93
N ASN A 209 6.40 -13.82 -19.65
CA ASN A 209 7.36 -13.11 -18.79
C ASN A 209 6.72 -12.62 -17.48
N GLY A 210 5.63 -13.24 -17.05
CA GLY A 210 4.88 -12.84 -15.85
C GLY A 210 5.31 -13.59 -14.59
N GLU A 211 4.52 -13.43 -13.54
CA GLU A 211 4.55 -14.28 -12.36
C GLU A 211 4.29 -15.74 -12.72
N PHE A 212 4.73 -16.63 -11.84
CA PHE A 212 4.51 -18.05 -11.98
C PHE A 212 3.05 -18.38 -11.67
N HIS A 213 2.43 -19.18 -12.54
CA HIS A 213 1.07 -19.67 -12.36
C HIS A 213 1.11 -21.20 -12.48
N PHE A 214 0.39 -21.90 -11.60
CA PHE A 214 0.17 -23.33 -11.79
C PHE A 214 -0.58 -23.62 -13.10
N ASN A 215 -1.56 -22.80 -13.44
CA ASN A 215 -2.45 -22.99 -14.58
C ASN A 215 -2.00 -22.16 -15.79
N THR A 216 -0.85 -22.51 -16.38
CA THR A 216 -0.40 -21.91 -17.64
C THR A 216 -1.08 -22.55 -18.85
N PRO A 217 -1.23 -21.84 -19.99
CA PRO A 217 -1.76 -22.43 -21.21
C PRO A 217 -1.01 -23.69 -21.65
N SER A 218 0.32 -23.69 -21.55
CA SER A 218 1.17 -24.84 -21.86
C SER A 218 0.92 -26.04 -20.93
N ALA A 219 0.82 -25.81 -19.62
CA ALA A 219 0.50 -26.88 -18.67
C ALA A 219 -0.91 -27.47 -18.93
N ILE A 220 -1.90 -26.62 -19.20
CA ILE A 220 -3.27 -27.07 -19.52
C ILE A 220 -3.28 -27.88 -20.82
N VAL A 221 -2.58 -27.44 -21.87
CA VAL A 221 -2.49 -28.18 -23.14
C VAL A 221 -1.82 -29.54 -22.95
N ALA A 222 -0.73 -29.61 -22.17
CA ALA A 222 -0.06 -30.87 -21.86
C ALA A 222 -0.99 -31.84 -21.11
N LEU A 223 -1.71 -31.34 -20.09
CA LEU A 223 -2.69 -32.14 -19.34
C LEU A 223 -3.85 -32.63 -20.22
N GLN A 224 -4.40 -31.75 -21.05
CA GLN A 224 -5.48 -32.10 -21.98
C GLN A 224 -5.03 -33.14 -23.00
N THR A 225 -3.79 -33.04 -23.49
CA THR A 225 -3.21 -34.01 -24.43
C THR A 225 -3.04 -35.36 -23.75
N ALA A 226 -2.42 -35.38 -22.56
CA ALA A 226 -2.26 -36.59 -21.76
C ALA A 226 -3.60 -37.32 -21.52
N ALA A 227 -4.64 -36.57 -21.14
CA ALA A 227 -5.96 -37.13 -20.88
C ALA A 227 -6.67 -37.66 -22.13
N ARG A 228 -6.56 -36.96 -23.27
CA ARG A 228 -7.24 -37.33 -24.51
C ARG A 228 -6.56 -38.47 -25.26
N THR A 229 -5.23 -38.53 -25.23
CA THR A 229 -4.45 -39.50 -26.01
C THR A 229 -3.84 -40.60 -25.16
N GLN A 230 -4.08 -40.60 -23.84
CA GLN A 230 -3.43 -41.50 -22.86
C GLN A 230 -1.89 -41.49 -22.97
N SER A 231 -1.31 -40.34 -23.34
CA SER A 231 0.14 -40.20 -23.51
C SER A 231 0.83 -39.96 -22.17
N ARG A 232 1.77 -40.83 -21.83
CA ARG A 232 2.61 -40.68 -20.63
C ARG A 232 3.62 -39.54 -20.76
N ASP A 233 4.18 -39.34 -21.94
CA ASP A 233 5.14 -38.26 -22.20
C ASP A 233 4.49 -36.88 -22.02
N ALA A 234 3.25 -36.71 -22.49
CA ALA A 234 2.49 -35.48 -22.29
C ALA A 234 2.17 -35.24 -20.80
N TYR A 235 1.96 -36.31 -20.02
CA TYR A 235 1.77 -36.21 -18.58
C TYR A 235 3.07 -35.80 -17.86
N ASP A 236 4.21 -36.36 -18.26
CA ASP A 236 5.51 -35.97 -17.72
C ASP A 236 5.80 -34.49 -18.01
N GLN A 237 5.47 -34.00 -19.22
CA GLN A 237 5.58 -32.57 -19.55
C GLN A 237 4.69 -31.69 -18.66
N TYR A 238 3.43 -32.07 -18.43
CA TYR A 238 2.54 -31.35 -17.50
C TYR A 238 3.10 -31.33 -16.07
N ARG A 239 3.57 -32.48 -15.58
CA ARG A 239 4.15 -32.62 -14.24
C ARG A 239 5.35 -31.69 -14.10
N ASP A 240 6.24 -31.66 -15.09
CA ASP A 240 7.47 -30.89 -15.02
C ASP A 240 7.18 -29.38 -15.05
N LEU A 241 6.22 -28.93 -15.88
CA LEU A 241 5.74 -27.54 -15.89
C LEU A 241 5.11 -27.13 -14.54
N THR A 242 4.29 -28.01 -13.96
CA THR A 242 3.61 -27.75 -12.67
C THR A 242 4.61 -27.73 -11.51
N ASN A 243 5.57 -28.67 -11.50
CA ASN A 243 6.62 -28.72 -10.50
C ASN A 243 7.57 -27.53 -10.61
N ALA A 244 7.84 -27.04 -11.83
CA ALA A 244 8.62 -25.83 -12.03
C ALA A 244 7.92 -24.61 -11.42
N ALA A 245 6.59 -24.49 -11.58
CA ALA A 245 5.81 -23.42 -10.95
C ALA A 245 5.83 -23.51 -9.40
N SER A 246 5.73 -24.72 -8.84
CA SER A 246 5.72 -24.96 -7.38
C SER A 246 7.00 -24.56 -6.66
N LYS A 247 8.14 -24.49 -7.36
CA LYS A 247 9.44 -24.14 -6.74
C LYS A 247 9.57 -22.66 -6.35
N TYR A 248 8.64 -21.81 -6.80
CA TYR A 248 8.69 -20.37 -6.62
C TYR A 248 7.56 -19.81 -5.73
N ASP A 249 6.70 -20.68 -5.17
CA ASP A 249 5.74 -20.38 -4.10
C ASP A 249 6.33 -20.73 -2.71
#